data_AF-A0A914F5B3-F1
#
_entry.id   AF-A0A914F5B3-F1
#
_cell.length_a   1.000
_cell.length_b   1.000
_cell.length_c   1.000
_cell.angle_alpha   90.00
_cell.angle_beta   90.00
_cell.angle_gamma   90.00
#
_symmetry.space_group_name_H-M   'P 1'
#
loop_
_entity.id
_entity.type
_entity.pdbx_description
1 polymer ?
#
loop_
_entity_poly.entity_id
_entity_poly.type
_entity_poly.pdbx_seq_one_letter_code
_entity_poly.pdbx_strand_id
1 'polypeptide(L)'
;MVAVSADPDEDFEGCCRDKSVPDACLKYCTYDRQSSKKSFHASASVDGECRKPTVVSTVLQCLQKGKDNRECCKAAGIGNDYAFCLDLCDGTTPLADDENDQKYEYCTTDNNSKKIEECAKNS
;
A
#
# COMPACT_ATOMS: atom_id res chain seq x y z
N MET A 1 25.28 -23.36 -0.57
CA MET A 1 24.76 -22.85 0.72
C MET A 1 24.52 -21.36 0.54
N VAL A 2 23.28 -20.95 0.27
CA VAL A 2 22.92 -19.53 0.32
C VAL A 2 21.91 -19.43 1.45
N ALA A 3 22.32 -18.77 2.54
CA ALA A 3 21.44 -18.49 3.65
C ALA A 3 20.37 -17.52 3.13
N VAL A 4 19.18 -18.04 2.87
CA VAL A 4 17.99 -17.21 2.73
C VAL A 4 17.63 -16.77 4.15
N SER A 5 18.20 -15.65 4.57
CA SER A 5 17.59 -14.86 5.62
C SER A 5 16.40 -14.20 4.93
N ALA A 6 15.26 -14.89 4.85
CA ALA A 6 14.03 -14.38 4.25
C ALA A 6 13.46 -13.31 5.19
N ASP A 7 14.13 -12.16 5.25
CA ASP A 7 13.64 -11.02 5.99
C ASP A 7 12.49 -10.44 5.18
N PRO A 8 11.24 -10.48 5.69
CA PRO A 8 10.09 -10.03 4.94
C PRO A 8 10.21 -8.55 4.53
N ASP A 9 10.95 -7.73 5.28
CA ASP A 9 11.25 -6.35 4.90
C ASP A 9 12.18 -6.28 3.68
N GLU A 10 13.14 -7.20 3.54
CA GLU A 10 14.03 -7.25 2.37
C GLU A 10 13.25 -7.56 1.07
N ASP A 11 12.30 -8.50 1.14
CA ASP A 11 11.39 -8.79 0.01
C ASP A 11 10.49 -7.60 -0.34
N PHE A 12 9.98 -6.90 0.67
CA PHE A 12 9.11 -5.75 0.48
C PHE A 12 9.84 -4.54 -0.10
N GLU A 13 11.00 -4.19 0.47
CA GLU A 13 11.86 -3.14 -0.04
C GLU A 13 12.36 -3.46 -1.46
N GLY A 14 12.72 -4.73 -1.72
CA GLY A 14 13.09 -5.23 -3.04
C GLY A 14 12.01 -4.96 -4.08
N CYS A 15 10.75 -5.32 -3.78
CA CYS A 15 9.62 -5.04 -4.67
C CYS A 15 9.45 -3.54 -4.94
N CYS A 16 9.57 -2.69 -3.91
CA CYS A 16 9.47 -1.25 -4.09
C CYS A 16 10.57 -0.69 -5.01
N ARG A 17 11.80 -1.17 -4.84
CA ARG A 17 12.94 -0.79 -5.68
C ARG A 17 12.73 -1.23 -7.13
N ASP A 18 12.28 -2.46 -7.35
CA ASP A 18 11.99 -2.99 -8.68
C ASP A 18 10.87 -2.22 -9.40
N LYS A 19 9.88 -1.74 -8.63
CA LYS A 19 8.78 -0.90 -9.12
C LYS A 19 9.14 0.59 -9.24
N SER A 20 10.41 0.96 -9.05
CA SER A 20 10.90 2.34 -9.18
C SER A 20 10.28 3.34 -8.20
N VAL A 21 9.97 2.91 -6.97
CA VAL A 21 9.67 3.84 -5.88
C VAL A 21 10.88 4.73 -5.62
N PRO A 22 10.74 6.07 -5.52
CA PRO A 22 11.87 6.96 -5.28
C PRO A 22 12.65 6.58 -4.02
N ASP A 23 13.98 6.69 -4.06
CA ASP A 23 14.86 6.29 -2.93
C ASP A 23 14.48 6.99 -1.61
N ALA A 24 14.05 8.25 -1.69
CA ALA A 24 13.58 9.01 -0.53
C ALA A 24 12.34 8.39 0.16
N CYS A 25 11.60 7.57 -0.58
CA CYS A 25 10.38 6.87 -0.16
C CYS A 25 10.61 5.40 0.22
N LEU A 26 11.74 4.79 -0.17
CA LEU A 26 12.04 3.39 0.17
C LEU A 26 12.06 3.13 1.68
N LYS A 27 12.40 4.14 2.49
CA LYS A 27 12.29 4.09 3.95
C LYS A 27 10.87 3.82 4.49
N TYR A 28 9.85 3.88 3.64
CA TYR A 28 8.45 3.52 3.96
C TYR A 28 8.07 2.11 3.48
N CYS A 29 8.93 1.46 2.69
CA CYS A 29 8.77 0.08 2.25
C CYS A 29 9.29 -0.92 3.29
N THR A 30 8.82 -0.74 4.53
CA THR A 30 9.10 -1.65 5.64
C THR A 30 7.82 -1.87 6.45
N TYR A 31 7.61 -3.11 6.90
CA TYR A 31 6.56 -3.53 7.80
C TYR A 31 6.59 -2.75 9.12
N ASP A 32 7.76 -2.35 9.62
CA ASP A 32 7.89 -1.61 10.88
C ASP A 32 7.22 -0.22 10.78
N ARG A 33 7.45 0.48 9.67
CA ARG A 33 6.83 1.80 9.39
C ARG A 33 5.37 1.69 9.00
N GLN A 34 5.02 0.65 8.24
CA GLN A 34 3.62 0.35 7.93
C GLN A 34 2.83 -0.11 9.15
N SER A 35 3.50 -0.57 10.20
CA SER A 35 2.89 -0.91 11.50
C SER A 35 2.75 0.27 12.42
N SER A 36 3.20 1.46 12.01
CA SER A 36 2.88 2.67 12.74
C SER A 36 1.36 2.88 12.74
N LYS A 37 0.80 3.35 13.85
CA LYS A 37 -0.66 3.62 14.02
C LYS A 37 -1.24 4.64 13.02
N LYS A 38 -0.42 5.15 12.10
CA LYS A 38 -0.75 6.01 10.98
C LYS A 38 -0.30 5.31 9.69
N SER A 39 -1.21 5.18 8.73
CA SER A 39 -0.88 4.75 7.37
C SER A 39 0.19 5.68 6.78
N PHE A 40 1.16 5.16 6.00
CA PHE A 40 2.29 6.02 5.58
C PHE A 40 1.82 7.21 4.75
N HIS A 41 0.76 7.04 3.97
CA HIS A 41 0.16 8.09 3.14
C HIS A 41 -0.68 9.10 3.94
N ALA A 42 -1.18 8.69 5.11
CA ALA A 42 -1.92 9.54 6.04
C ALA A 42 -1.00 10.44 6.88
N SER A 43 0.25 10.02 7.08
CA SER A 43 1.15 10.71 7.99
C SER A 43 1.62 12.03 7.39
N ALA A 44 1.29 13.16 8.05
CA ALA A 44 1.77 14.51 7.69
C ALA A 44 3.31 14.64 7.65
N SER A 45 4.03 13.68 8.25
CA SER A 45 5.50 13.62 8.25
C SER A 45 6.09 12.92 7.01
N VAL A 46 5.24 12.43 6.10
CA VAL A 46 5.66 11.84 4.83
C VAL A 46 5.75 12.92 3.77
N ASP A 47 6.91 12.95 3.10
CA ASP A 47 7.21 13.85 2.01
C ASP A 47 6.09 13.83 0.96
N GLY A 48 5.77 15.00 0.39
CA GLY A 48 4.72 15.13 -0.61
C GLY A 48 4.95 14.21 -1.82
N GLU A 49 6.21 13.95 -2.18
CA GLU A 49 6.55 13.02 -3.26
C GLU A 49 6.20 11.57 -2.93
N CYS A 50 6.33 11.17 -1.67
CA CYS A 50 5.98 9.82 -1.21
C CYS A 50 4.49 9.65 -0.94
N ARG A 51 3.74 10.76 -0.85
CA ARG A 51 2.26 10.77 -0.76
C ARG A 51 1.60 10.71 -2.14
N LYS A 52 2.36 10.83 -3.23
CA LYS A 52 1.81 10.73 -4.59
C LYS A 52 1.04 9.41 -4.74
N PRO A 53 -0.20 9.43 -5.26
CA PRO A 53 -1.02 8.24 -5.47
C PRO A 53 -0.30 7.08 -6.15
N THR A 54 0.55 7.38 -7.14
CA THR A 54 1.40 6.40 -7.84
C THR A 54 2.36 5.65 -6.91
N VAL A 55 3.06 6.37 -6.04
CA VAL A 55 3.99 5.79 -5.06
C VAL A 55 3.22 4.98 -4.02
N VAL A 56 2.15 5.56 -3.50
CA VAL A 56 1.28 4.94 -2.50
C VAL A 56 0.73 3.61 -3.01
N SER A 57 0.21 3.58 -4.23
CA SER A 57 -0.34 2.39 -4.87
C SER A 57 0.74 1.32 -5.03
N THR A 58 1.90 1.71 -5.55
CA THR A 58 3.03 0.80 -5.75
C THR A 58 3.48 0.13 -4.45
N VAL A 59 3.59 0.90 -3.37
CA VAL A 59 3.96 0.36 -2.06
C VAL A 59 2.88 -0.59 -1.53
N LEU A 60 1.60 -0.25 -1.68
CA LEU A 60 0.50 -1.14 -1.29
C LEU A 60 0.49 -2.45 -2.10
N GLN A 61 0.75 -2.39 -3.40
CA GLN A 61 0.88 -3.59 -4.25
C GLN A 61 2.00 -4.51 -3.76
N CYS A 62 3.17 -3.93 -3.47
CA CYS A 62 4.30 -4.68 -2.94
C CYS A 62 4.00 -5.27 -1.56
N LEU A 63 3.33 -4.51 -0.70
CA LEU A 63 2.94 -4.97 0.63
C LEU A 63 2.00 -6.18 0.58
N GLN A 64 1.10 -6.20 -0.40
CA GLN A 64 0.11 -7.27 -0.61
C GLN A 64 0.70 -8.53 -1.23
N LYS A 65 1.94 -8.50 -1.74
CA LYS A 65 2.62 -9.64 -2.38
C LYS A 65 1.79 -10.32 -3.47
N GLY A 66 0.94 -9.56 -4.17
CA GLY A 66 0.04 -10.08 -5.21
C GLY A 66 -1.10 -10.97 -4.69
N LYS A 67 -1.45 -10.90 -3.39
CA LYS A 67 -2.63 -11.57 -2.82
C LYS A 67 -3.88 -10.71 -2.98
N ASP A 68 -4.98 -11.37 -3.31
CA ASP A 68 -6.31 -10.76 -3.31
C ASP A 68 -6.85 -10.67 -1.88
N ASN A 69 -6.79 -9.48 -1.29
CA ASN A 69 -7.27 -9.24 0.08
C ASN A 69 -8.68 -8.61 0.08
N ARG A 70 -9.42 -8.69 -1.03
CA ARG A 70 -10.75 -8.08 -1.13
C ARG A 70 -11.73 -8.64 -0.11
N GLU A 71 -11.63 -9.91 0.27
CA GLU A 71 -12.48 -10.47 1.33
C GLU A 71 -12.22 -9.83 2.69
N CYS A 72 -10.94 -9.68 3.08
CA CYS A 72 -10.57 -8.98 4.31
C CYS A 72 -11.03 -7.51 4.26
N CYS A 73 -10.79 -6.83 3.14
CA CYS A 73 -11.20 -5.45 2.96
C CYS A 73 -12.71 -5.26 3.01
N LYS A 74 -13.50 -6.14 2.38
CA LYS A 74 -14.96 -6.15 2.48
C LYS A 74 -15.42 -6.33 3.93
N ALA A 75 -14.80 -7.26 4.67
CA ALA A 75 -15.09 -7.45 6.09
C ALA A 75 -14.73 -6.21 6.92
N ALA A 76 -13.66 -5.49 6.55
CA ALA A 76 -13.28 -4.22 7.16
C ALA A 76 -14.17 -3.03 6.71
N GLY A 77 -15.11 -3.24 5.79
CA GLY A 77 -16.06 -2.26 5.29
C GLY A 77 -15.53 -1.37 4.16
N ILE A 78 -14.37 -1.70 3.58
CA ILE A 78 -13.91 -1.06 2.34
C ILE A 78 -14.80 -1.53 1.21
N GLY A 79 -15.23 -0.61 0.34
CA GLY A 79 -16.14 -0.93 -0.75
C GLY A 79 -17.62 -0.71 -0.44
N ASN A 80 -17.99 -0.51 0.84
CA ASN A 80 -19.38 -0.29 1.23
C ASN A 80 -19.96 1.00 0.64
N ASP A 81 -19.19 2.09 0.72
CA ASP A 81 -19.58 3.37 0.13
C ASP A 81 -19.26 3.40 -1.37
N TYR A 82 -18.12 2.82 -1.77
CA TYR A 82 -17.64 2.81 -3.16
C TYR A 82 -16.85 1.54 -3.49
N ALA A 83 -17.46 0.68 -4.32
CA ALA A 83 -16.88 -0.62 -4.69
C ALA A 83 -15.49 -0.52 -5.32
N PHE A 84 -15.17 0.58 -6.02
CA PHE A 84 -13.85 0.77 -6.66
C PHE A 84 -12.69 0.87 -5.65
N CYS A 85 -12.95 1.09 -4.35
CA CYS A 85 -11.89 1.03 -3.34
C CYS A 85 -11.38 -0.38 -3.06
N LEU A 86 -12.11 -1.42 -3.49
CA LEU A 86 -11.66 -2.81 -3.37
C LEU A 86 -10.51 -3.13 -4.34
N ASP A 87 -10.35 -2.35 -5.40
CA ASP A 87 -9.25 -2.52 -6.36
C ASP A 87 -7.90 -2.17 -5.71
N LEU A 88 -7.90 -1.41 -4.60
CA LEU A 88 -6.71 -1.19 -3.77
C LEU A 88 -6.35 -2.41 -2.91
N CYS A 89 -7.26 -3.35 -2.73
CA CYS A 89 -7.11 -4.46 -1.79
C CYS A 89 -6.55 -5.74 -2.42
N ASP A 90 -6.63 -5.87 -3.74
CA ASP A 90 -5.96 -6.93 -4.49
C ASP A 90 -4.72 -6.42 -5.24
N GLY A 91 -4.39 -5.14 -5.08
CA GLY A 91 -3.26 -4.49 -5.73
C GLY A 91 -3.43 -4.40 -7.25
N THR A 92 -4.63 -4.61 -7.78
CA THR A 92 -4.91 -4.53 -9.22
C THR A 92 -5.17 -3.10 -9.68
N THR A 93 -5.33 -2.15 -8.75
CA THR A 93 -5.54 -0.74 -9.10
C THR A 93 -4.46 -0.30 -10.08
N PRO A 94 -4.81 -0.01 -11.34
CA PRO A 94 -3.86 0.54 -12.27
C PRO A 94 -3.33 1.83 -11.66
N LEU A 95 -2.01 1.94 -11.68
CA LEU A 95 -1.22 3.08 -11.25
C LEU A 95 -1.99 4.35 -11.58
N ALA A 96 -2.19 5.20 -10.56
CA ALA A 96 -2.73 6.53 -10.69
C ALA A 96 -2.32 7.20 -12.00
N ASP A 97 -3.19 7.08 -12.99
CA ASP A 97 -3.28 7.93 -14.15
C ASP A 97 -4.03 9.20 -13.70
N ASP A 98 -3.81 10.33 -14.37
CA ASP A 98 -4.38 11.63 -13.97
C ASP A 98 -5.93 11.58 -13.78
N GLU A 99 -6.61 10.59 -14.37
CA GLU A 99 -8.05 10.35 -14.23
C GLU A 99 -8.45 9.64 -12.92
N ASN A 100 -7.53 8.92 -12.29
CA ASN A 100 -7.77 8.07 -11.12
C ASN A 100 -7.32 8.69 -9.79
N ASP A 101 -6.56 9.78 -9.83
CA ASP A 101 -6.03 10.49 -8.65
C ASP A 101 -7.16 10.86 -7.65
N GLN A 102 -8.31 11.29 -8.16
CA GLN A 102 -9.44 11.69 -7.30
C GLN A 102 -10.14 10.49 -6.65
N LYS A 103 -10.27 9.37 -7.37
CA LYS A 103 -10.81 8.12 -6.79
C LYS A 103 -9.84 7.56 -5.75
N TYR A 104 -8.55 7.67 -6.04
CA TYR A 104 -7.49 7.25 -5.16
C TYR A 104 -7.54 7.99 -3.82
N GLU A 105 -7.60 9.33 -3.86
CA GLU A 105 -7.72 10.15 -2.65
C GLU A 105 -8.96 9.77 -1.81
N TYR A 106 -10.07 9.47 -2.48
CA TYR A 106 -11.29 9.03 -1.81
C TYR A 106 -11.12 7.68 -1.09
N CYS A 107 -10.43 6.74 -1.74
CA CYS A 107 -10.23 5.41 -1.19
C CYS A 107 -9.09 5.34 -0.18
N THR A 108 -8.11 6.23 -0.23
CA THR A 108 -6.95 6.25 0.68
C THR A 108 -7.10 7.21 1.85
N THR A 109 -8.32 7.51 2.28
CA THR A 109 -8.53 8.18 3.57
C THR A 109 -7.83 7.42 4.71
N ASP A 110 -7.45 8.12 5.78
CA ASP A 110 -6.74 7.54 6.92
C ASP A 110 -7.39 6.27 7.49
N ASN A 111 -8.71 6.13 7.36
CA ASN A 111 -9.46 4.98 7.86
C ASN A 111 -9.34 3.77 6.92
N ASN A 112 -9.51 3.99 5.61
CA ASN A 112 -9.42 2.90 4.63
C ASN A 112 -7.98 2.43 4.46
N SER A 113 -7.02 3.35 4.35
CA SER A 113 -5.60 2.99 4.17
C SER A 113 -5.08 2.08 5.27
N LYS A 114 -5.43 2.33 6.54
CA LYS A 114 -5.05 1.44 7.67
C LYS A 114 -5.62 0.04 7.54
N LYS A 115 -6.90 -0.06 7.14
CA LYS A 115 -7.58 -1.33 6.95
C LYS A 115 -6.96 -2.12 5.78
N ILE A 116 -6.62 -1.45 4.68
CA ILE A 116 -5.93 -2.06 3.53
C ILE A 116 -4.57 -2.60 3.97
N GLU A 117 -3.78 -1.79 4.68
CA GLU A 117 -2.47 -2.20 5.19
C GLU A 117 -2.58 -3.37 6.19
N GLU A 118 -3.57 -3.35 7.08
CA GLU A 118 -3.82 -4.44 8.04
C GLU A 118 -4.22 -5.74 7.32
N CYS A 119 -5.07 -5.66 6.31
CA CYS A 119 -5.42 -6.81 5.48
C CYS A 119 -4.22 -7.35 4.69
N ALA A 120 -3.38 -6.47 4.14
CA ALA A 120 -2.18 -6.88 3.41
C ALA A 120 -1.18 -7.62 4.30
N LYS A 121 -1.06 -7.25 5.58
CA LYS A 121 -0.14 -7.90 6.54
C LYS A 121 -0.61 -9.25 7.05
N ASN A 122 -1.93 -9.42 7.21
CA ASN A 122 -2.52 -10.63 7.79
C ASN A 122 -2.83 -11.70 6.73
N SER A 123 -2.39 -11.52 5.49
CA SER A 123 -2.74 -12.39 4.35
C SER A 123 -1.64 -13.35 3.93
#